data_AF-A0A8L0DLP3-F1
#
_entry.id   AF-A0A8L0DLP3-F1
#
_cell.length_a   1.000
_cell.length_b   1.000
_cell.length_c   1.000
_cell.angle_alpha   90.00
_cell.angle_beta   90.00
_cell.angle_gamma   90.00
#
_symmetry.space_group_name_H-M   'P 1'
#
loop_
_entity.id
_entity.type
_entity.pdbx_description
1 polymer ?
#
loop_
_entity_poly.entity_id
_entity_poly.type
_entity_poly.pdbx_seq_one_letter_code
_entity_poly.pdbx_strand_id
1 'polypeptide(L)'
;MKDGEQDRETVPAGAAEPPEKMASSPEKSSTAQELKEQGNQLFLCRKYQEAATCYSKTINRNPSVAVYYTNRTLSLADCKHALELDPHSVKAHFFLCQCHLELENYNEAIGNLQRAYNLAKEQRLNFGDDIPSALRVAKKKRWNSIEEKRINQENKLHAYLTKLILAEKESSWGLPNHTHEEAIGKHISSLGYAFTES
;
A
#
# COMPACT_ATOMS: atom_id res chain seq x y z
N MET A 1 35.88 5.23 -77.49
CA MET A 1 35.17 6.48 -77.13
C MET A 1 35.54 6.82 -75.70
N LYS A 2 36.32 7.89 -75.53
CA LYS A 2 36.51 8.75 -74.34
C LYS A 2 37.05 8.07 -73.07
N ASP A 3 38.34 8.23 -72.75
CA ASP A 3 39.00 9.41 -72.17
C ASP A 3 38.52 9.68 -70.73
N GLY A 4 39.45 9.63 -69.77
CA GLY A 4 39.18 10.04 -68.39
C GLY A 4 40.21 9.57 -67.37
N GLU A 5 41.46 9.98 -67.55
CA GLU A 5 42.52 9.93 -66.55
C GLU A 5 42.37 11.12 -65.60
N GLN A 6 42.41 10.90 -64.28
CA GLN A 6 42.89 11.91 -63.32
C GLN A 6 43.33 11.30 -61.98
N ASP A 7 44.65 11.28 -61.86
CA ASP A 7 45.55 11.36 -60.70
C ASP A 7 45.02 11.53 -59.26
N ARG A 8 45.66 10.72 -58.40
CA ARG A 8 46.34 11.02 -57.12
C ARG A 8 45.58 11.81 -56.03
N GLU A 9 45.47 11.21 -54.84
CA GLU A 9 46.39 11.51 -53.73
C GLU A 9 46.10 10.62 -52.50
N THR A 10 47.18 10.28 -51.82
CA THR A 10 47.28 9.46 -50.60
C THR A 10 46.89 10.24 -49.34
N VAL A 11 46.21 9.53 -48.42
CA VAL A 11 45.95 9.71 -46.96
C VAL A 11 46.84 10.74 -46.20
N PRO A 12 46.36 11.38 -45.09
CA PRO A 12 46.15 10.65 -43.83
C PRO A 12 44.98 11.12 -42.93
N ALA A 13 44.69 10.26 -41.94
CA ALA A 13 43.83 10.50 -40.80
C ALA A 13 44.25 11.74 -39.98
N GLY A 14 43.26 12.56 -39.62
CA GLY A 14 43.41 13.70 -38.71
C GLY A 14 42.09 13.96 -37.98
N ALA A 15 42.15 13.85 -36.65
CA ALA A 15 41.07 14.18 -35.73
C ALA A 15 40.74 15.68 -35.77
N ALA A 16 39.45 16.04 -35.77
CA ALA A 16 38.97 17.32 -35.29
C ALA A 16 37.46 17.24 -35.00
N GLU A 17 37.10 17.70 -33.81
CA GLU A 17 35.80 17.62 -33.15
C GLU A 17 34.69 18.48 -33.81
N PRO A 18 33.41 18.17 -33.55
CA PRO A 18 32.28 19.04 -33.90
C PRO A 18 32.20 20.30 -33.01
N PRO A 19 31.76 21.46 -33.53
CA PRO A 19 31.68 22.68 -32.75
C PRO A 19 30.48 22.67 -31.79
N GLU A 20 30.76 22.82 -30.49
CA GLU A 20 29.81 23.19 -29.46
C GLU A 20 29.25 24.60 -29.68
N LYS A 21 27.93 24.79 -29.47
CA LYS A 21 27.35 25.63 -28.40
C LYS A 21 25.89 25.98 -28.69
N MET A 22 24.98 25.30 -28.00
CA MET A 22 23.81 25.94 -27.41
C MET A 22 23.74 25.51 -25.94
N ALA A 23 24.10 26.47 -25.08
CA ALA A 23 24.32 26.29 -23.67
C ALA A 23 23.01 26.38 -22.88
N SER A 24 22.63 25.28 -22.25
CA SER A 24 21.98 25.30 -20.93
C SER A 24 22.80 24.43 -19.97
N SER A 25 23.76 25.08 -19.28
CA SER A 25 24.59 24.62 -18.14
C SER A 25 24.80 23.10 -17.92
N PRO A 26 25.96 22.54 -18.32
CA PRO A 26 26.34 21.15 -18.03
C PRO A 26 26.69 20.88 -16.55
N GLU A 27 27.07 21.91 -15.78
CA GLU A 27 27.62 21.71 -14.42
C GLU A 27 26.57 21.33 -13.37
N LYS A 28 25.32 21.78 -13.50
CA LYS A 28 24.25 21.41 -12.54
C LYS A 28 23.85 19.94 -12.63
N SER A 29 24.11 19.30 -13.78
CA SER A 29 23.82 17.89 -14.04
C SER A 29 24.81 16.95 -13.34
N SER A 30 26.12 17.27 -13.39
CA SER A 30 27.15 16.36 -12.85
C SER A 30 27.07 16.27 -11.32
N THR A 31 26.88 17.40 -10.63
CA THR A 31 26.80 17.43 -9.16
C THR A 31 25.54 16.70 -8.65
N ALA A 32 24.43 16.77 -9.39
CA ALA A 32 23.21 16.04 -9.04
C ALA A 32 23.37 14.51 -9.19
N GLN A 33 24.09 14.07 -10.23
CA GLN A 33 24.40 12.65 -10.41
C GLN A 33 25.35 12.12 -9.33
N GLU A 34 26.34 12.90 -8.91
CA GLU A 34 27.25 12.55 -7.81
C GLU A 34 26.51 12.42 -6.47
N LEU A 35 25.66 13.39 -6.13
CA LEU A 35 24.83 13.35 -4.92
C LEU A 35 23.86 12.14 -4.92
N LYS A 36 23.39 11.72 -6.10
CA LYS A 36 22.59 10.49 -6.27
C LYS A 36 23.41 9.25 -5.97
N GLU A 37 24.61 9.13 -6.53
CA GLU A 37 25.49 7.97 -6.28
C GLU A 37 25.85 7.88 -4.79
N GLN A 38 26.09 9.02 -4.15
CA GLN A 38 26.35 9.13 -2.72
C GLN A 38 25.14 8.70 -1.87
N GLY A 39 23.94 9.13 -2.25
CA GLY A 39 22.69 8.66 -1.64
C GLY A 39 22.50 7.15 -1.79
N ASN A 40 22.82 6.58 -2.96
CA ASN A 40 22.74 5.13 -3.20
C ASN A 40 23.73 4.36 -2.31
N GLN A 41 24.96 4.86 -2.14
CA GLN A 41 25.95 4.24 -1.25
C GLN A 41 25.50 4.28 0.21
N LEU A 42 24.97 5.41 0.68
CA LEU A 42 24.42 5.53 2.04
C LEU A 42 23.21 4.61 2.26
N PHE A 43 22.38 4.44 1.23
CA PHE A 43 21.27 3.50 1.24
C PHE A 43 21.74 2.04 1.37
N LEU A 44 22.78 1.64 0.62
CA LEU A 44 23.43 0.33 0.75
C LEU A 44 24.06 0.13 2.14
N CYS A 45 24.59 1.19 2.75
CA CYS A 45 25.09 1.19 4.13
C CYS A 45 23.99 1.21 5.20
N ARG A 46 22.70 1.06 4.83
CA ARG A 46 21.52 1.11 5.73
C ARG A 46 21.34 2.44 6.47
N LYS A 47 22.00 3.52 6.02
CA LYS A 47 21.88 4.86 6.60
C LYS A 47 20.78 5.64 5.90
N TYR A 48 19.54 5.19 6.08
CA TYR A 48 18.39 5.68 5.31
C TYR A 48 18.08 7.17 5.53
N GLN A 49 18.30 7.68 6.75
CA GLN A 49 18.10 9.11 7.05
C GLN A 49 19.11 10.00 6.33
N GLU A 50 20.40 9.62 6.36
CA GLU A 50 21.46 10.34 5.65
C GLU A 50 21.24 10.27 4.13
N ALA A 51 20.83 9.11 3.61
CA ALA A 51 20.46 8.93 2.21
C ALA A 51 19.30 9.85 1.80
N ALA A 52 18.24 9.94 2.62
CA ALA A 52 17.09 10.82 2.37
C ALA A 52 17.48 12.31 2.33
N THR A 53 18.40 12.75 3.20
CA THR A 53 18.94 14.12 3.15
C THR A 53 19.77 14.36 1.88
N CYS A 54 20.56 13.39 1.44
CA CYS A 54 21.30 13.47 0.19
C CYS A 54 20.36 13.58 -1.01
N TYR A 55 19.35 12.70 -1.12
CA TYR A 55 18.35 12.79 -2.18
C TYR A 55 17.56 14.11 -2.16
N SER A 56 17.28 14.66 -0.98
CA SER A 56 16.64 15.99 -0.87
C SER A 56 17.54 17.11 -1.40
N LYS A 57 18.84 17.05 -1.14
CA LYS A 57 19.82 17.98 -1.73
C LYS A 57 19.88 17.80 -3.25
N THR A 58 19.81 16.56 -3.75
CA THR A 58 19.77 16.26 -5.19
C THR A 58 18.53 16.86 -5.86
N ILE A 59 17.36 16.70 -5.24
CA ILE A 59 16.07 17.24 -5.69
C ILE A 59 16.12 18.77 -5.77
N ASN A 60 16.68 19.44 -4.76
CA ASN A 60 16.81 20.91 -4.76
C ASN A 60 17.71 21.41 -5.90
N ARG A 61 18.63 20.58 -6.41
CA ARG A 61 19.51 20.94 -7.53
C ARG A 61 18.90 20.62 -8.88
N ASN A 62 18.19 19.49 -9.00
CA ASN A 62 17.48 19.11 -10.21
C ASN A 62 16.13 18.45 -9.86
N PRO A 63 15.02 19.21 -9.84
CA PRO A 63 13.70 18.68 -9.52
C PRO A 63 13.07 17.89 -10.68
N SER A 64 13.69 17.85 -11.87
CA SER A 64 13.09 17.28 -13.08
C SER A 64 13.23 15.75 -13.19
N VAL A 65 13.93 15.09 -12.26
CA VAL A 65 14.28 13.67 -12.37
C VAL A 65 13.51 12.84 -11.35
N ALA A 66 12.57 12.03 -11.83
CA ALA A 66 11.70 11.17 -11.01
C ALA A 66 12.46 10.19 -10.08
N VAL A 67 13.62 9.69 -10.54
CA VAL A 67 14.43 8.70 -9.82
C VAL A 67 14.89 9.20 -8.44
N TYR A 68 15.11 10.51 -8.28
CA TYR A 68 15.55 11.06 -6.99
C TYR A 68 14.45 11.03 -5.94
N TYR A 69 13.20 11.24 -6.35
CA TYR A 69 12.06 11.10 -5.48
C TYR A 69 11.84 9.62 -5.15
N THR A 70 11.90 8.70 -6.11
CA THR A 70 11.76 7.26 -5.83
C THR A 70 12.85 6.72 -4.90
N ASN A 71 14.05 7.28 -4.93
CA ASN A 71 15.13 6.85 -4.05
C ASN A 71 15.05 7.48 -2.65
N ARG A 72 14.38 8.64 -2.52
CA ARG A 72 14.10 9.30 -1.23
C ARG A 72 13.00 8.62 -0.42
N THR A 73 12.10 7.88 -1.05
CA THR A 73 10.73 7.69 -0.52
C THR A 73 10.61 6.97 0.82
N LEU A 74 9.93 7.66 1.74
CA LEU A 74 9.12 7.14 2.85
C LEU A 74 7.70 7.78 2.88
N SER A 75 7.35 8.66 1.93
CA SER A 75 6.10 9.44 1.97
C SER A 75 5.32 9.38 0.65
N LEU A 76 3.99 9.31 0.76
CA LEU A 76 3.03 9.25 -0.36
C LEU A 76 3.10 10.47 -1.29
N ALA A 77 3.44 11.65 -0.76
CA ALA A 77 3.58 12.87 -1.55
C ALA A 77 4.77 12.76 -2.54
N ASP A 78 5.88 12.18 -2.09
CA ASP A 78 7.07 11.99 -2.93
C ASP A 78 6.83 10.96 -4.04
N CYS A 79 6.11 9.87 -3.73
CA CYS A 79 5.72 8.88 -4.73
C CYS A 79 4.81 9.47 -5.81
N LYS A 80 3.86 10.34 -5.42
CA LYS A 80 2.96 11.01 -6.38
C LYS A 80 3.72 11.96 -7.29
N HIS A 81 4.62 12.76 -6.74
CA HIS A 81 5.43 13.67 -7.54
C HIS A 81 6.40 12.91 -8.47
N ALA A 82 6.94 11.78 -8.03
CA ALA A 82 7.72 10.90 -8.90
C ALA A 82 6.92 10.40 -10.11
N LEU A 83 5.62 10.11 -9.94
CA LEU A 83 4.73 9.68 -11.02
C LEU A 83 4.28 10.81 -11.94
N GLU A 84 4.22 12.05 -11.45
CA GLU A 84 3.99 13.23 -12.29
C GLU A 84 5.17 13.45 -13.24
N LEU A 85 6.39 13.19 -12.78
CA LEU A 85 7.62 13.31 -13.56
C LEU A 85 7.84 12.10 -14.50
N ASP A 86 7.62 10.88 -14.00
CA ASP A 86 7.71 9.65 -14.78
C ASP A 86 6.53 8.70 -14.49
N PRO A 87 5.46 8.78 -15.31
CA PRO A 87 4.30 7.89 -15.16
C PRO A 87 4.61 6.41 -15.38
N HIS A 88 5.71 6.09 -16.06
CA HIS A 88 6.09 4.72 -16.43
C HIS A 88 7.08 4.11 -15.43
N SER A 89 7.42 4.80 -14.34
CA SER A 89 8.35 4.27 -13.34
C SER A 89 7.75 3.10 -12.54
N VAL A 90 8.25 1.89 -12.79
CA VAL A 90 7.83 0.68 -12.03
C VAL A 90 8.08 0.84 -10.53
N LYS A 91 9.24 1.39 -10.16
CA LYS A 91 9.61 1.62 -8.76
C LYS A 91 8.67 2.62 -8.09
N ALA A 92 8.29 3.70 -8.77
CA ALA A 92 7.37 4.68 -8.21
C ALA A 92 6.00 4.06 -7.89
N HIS A 93 5.44 3.26 -8.82
CA HIS A 93 4.18 2.53 -8.57
C HIS A 93 4.30 1.51 -7.43
N PHE A 94 5.44 0.82 -7.32
CA PHE A 94 5.68 -0.13 -6.23
C PHE A 94 5.74 0.56 -4.85
N PHE A 95 6.49 1.66 -4.73
CA PHE A 95 6.56 2.43 -3.48
C PHE A 95 5.24 3.12 -3.14
N LEU A 96 4.50 3.62 -4.14
CA LEU A 96 3.16 4.17 -3.94
C LEU A 96 2.22 3.12 -3.36
N CYS A 97 2.26 1.88 -3.85
CA CYS A 97 1.52 0.78 -3.24
C CYS A 97 1.91 0.60 -1.77
N GLN A 98 3.20 0.58 -1.46
CA GLN A 98 3.66 0.38 -0.08
C GLN A 98 3.11 1.46 0.85
N CYS A 99 3.10 2.73 0.41
CA CYS A 99 2.45 3.81 1.14
C CYS A 99 0.93 3.60 1.30
N HIS A 100 0.23 3.14 0.26
CA HIS A 100 -1.21 2.84 0.34
C HIS A 100 -1.53 1.65 1.26
N LEU A 101 -0.64 0.66 1.37
CA LEU A 101 -0.79 -0.46 2.30
C LEU A 101 -0.68 -0.01 3.76
N GLU A 102 0.22 0.93 4.06
CA GLU A 102 0.35 1.53 5.40
C GLU A 102 -0.86 2.44 5.73
N LEU A 103 -1.46 3.07 4.73
CA LEU A 103 -2.69 3.87 4.87
C LEU A 103 -3.98 3.04 4.83
N GLU A 104 -3.88 1.70 4.84
CA GLU A 104 -5.00 0.76 4.76
C GLU A 104 -5.89 0.89 3.50
N ASN A 105 -5.41 1.62 2.49
CA ASN A 105 -6.08 1.81 1.20
C ASN A 105 -5.72 0.64 0.26
N TYR A 106 -6.23 -0.54 0.59
CA TYR A 106 -5.82 -1.79 -0.06
C TYR A 106 -6.25 -1.89 -1.53
N ASN A 107 -7.35 -1.25 -1.93
CA ASN A 107 -7.83 -1.31 -3.32
C ASN A 107 -6.89 -0.56 -4.26
N GLU A 108 -6.50 0.65 -3.88
CA GLU A 108 -5.55 1.51 -4.58
C GLU A 108 -4.16 0.85 -4.59
N ALA A 109 -3.75 0.25 -3.47
CA ALA A 109 -2.49 -0.49 -3.39
C ALA A 109 -2.42 -1.63 -4.43
N ILE A 110 -3.46 -2.47 -4.51
CA ILE A 110 -3.52 -3.57 -5.48
C ILE A 110 -3.51 -3.04 -6.91
N GLY A 111 -4.26 -1.97 -7.20
CA GLY A 111 -4.28 -1.35 -8.53
C GLY A 111 -2.91 -0.83 -8.96
N ASN A 112 -2.18 -0.18 -8.06
CA ASN A 112 -0.82 0.29 -8.34
C ASN A 112 0.19 -0.86 -8.52
N LEU A 113 0.08 -1.96 -7.74
CA LEU A 113 0.90 -3.16 -7.97
C LEU A 113 0.63 -3.83 -9.31
N GLN A 114 -0.63 -3.88 -9.74
CA GLN A 114 -0.99 -4.41 -11.06
C GLN A 114 -0.40 -3.56 -12.18
N ARG A 115 -0.44 -2.22 -12.04
CA ARG A 115 0.23 -1.30 -12.98
C ARG A 115 1.74 -1.51 -12.99
N ALA A 116 2.38 -1.60 -11.82
CA ALA A 116 3.81 -1.89 -11.71
C ALA A 116 4.18 -3.21 -12.40
N TYR A 117 3.37 -4.26 -12.22
CA TYR A 117 3.57 -5.55 -12.87
C TYR A 117 3.48 -5.46 -14.40
N ASN A 118 2.49 -4.76 -14.93
CA ASN A 118 2.32 -4.57 -16.37
C ASN A 118 3.47 -3.75 -16.96
N LEU A 119 3.84 -2.64 -16.31
CA LEU A 119 4.96 -1.79 -16.72
C LEU A 119 6.30 -2.55 -16.68
N ALA A 120 6.52 -3.39 -15.67
CA ALA A 120 7.70 -4.24 -15.60
C ALA A 120 7.79 -5.20 -16.79
N LYS A 121 6.66 -5.80 -17.17
CA LYS A 121 6.56 -6.69 -18.33
C LYS A 121 6.80 -5.93 -19.65
N GLU A 122 6.23 -4.75 -19.80
CA GLU A 122 6.39 -3.88 -20.97
C GLU A 122 7.85 -3.44 -21.15
N GLN A 123 8.50 -3.04 -20.06
CA GLN A 123 9.91 -2.60 -20.05
C GLN A 123 10.90 -3.77 -20.03
N ARG A 124 10.42 -5.03 -20.04
CA ARG A 124 11.22 -6.26 -19.92
C ARG A 124 12.15 -6.27 -18.70
N LEU A 125 11.72 -5.63 -17.62
CA LEU A 125 12.42 -5.63 -16.34
C LEU A 125 12.04 -6.88 -15.55
N ASN A 126 13.05 -7.60 -15.05
CA ASN A 126 12.84 -8.79 -14.24
C ASN A 126 13.02 -8.47 -12.74
N PHE A 127 11.90 -8.39 -12.02
CA PHE A 127 11.87 -8.24 -10.56
C PHE A 127 11.62 -9.58 -9.82
N GLY A 128 11.76 -10.72 -10.51
CA GLY A 128 11.51 -12.03 -9.94
C GLY A 128 10.11 -12.15 -9.32
N ASP A 129 10.05 -12.52 -8.05
CA ASP A 129 8.80 -12.65 -7.28
C ASP A 129 8.50 -11.44 -6.38
N ASP A 130 9.22 -10.32 -6.50
CA ASP A 130 9.02 -9.15 -5.63
C ASP A 130 7.63 -8.52 -5.83
N ILE A 131 7.25 -8.25 -7.08
CA ILE A 131 5.94 -7.65 -7.40
C ILE A 131 4.79 -8.64 -7.12
N PRO A 132 4.84 -9.91 -7.57
CA PRO A 132 3.77 -10.87 -7.28
C PRO A 132 3.65 -11.20 -5.78
N SER A 133 4.75 -11.30 -5.04
CA SER A 133 4.70 -11.51 -3.57
C SER A 133 4.03 -10.35 -2.86
N ALA A 134 4.37 -9.10 -3.20
CA ALA A 134 3.71 -7.91 -2.67
C ALA A 134 2.19 -7.92 -2.98
N LEU A 135 1.80 -8.39 -4.17
CA LEU A 135 0.39 -8.49 -4.57
C LEU A 135 -0.37 -9.54 -3.75
N ARG A 136 0.25 -10.69 -3.44
CA ARG A 136 -0.34 -11.69 -2.54
C ARG A 136 -0.52 -11.13 -1.13
N VAL A 137 0.48 -10.43 -0.60
CA VAL A 137 0.42 -9.78 0.71
C VAL A 137 -0.68 -8.71 0.76
N ALA A 138 -0.75 -7.85 -0.25
CA ALA A 138 -1.77 -6.80 -0.36
C ALA A 138 -3.20 -7.38 -0.38
N LYS A 139 -3.43 -8.44 -1.18
CA LYS A 139 -4.72 -9.14 -1.22
C LYS A 139 -5.06 -9.79 0.12
N LYS A 140 -4.08 -10.40 0.79
CA LYS A 140 -4.26 -10.99 2.12
C LYS A 140 -4.63 -9.93 3.16
N LYS A 141 -3.94 -8.77 3.18
CA LYS A 141 -4.30 -7.65 4.06
C LYS A 141 -5.72 -7.14 3.78
N ARG A 142 -6.11 -7.00 2.51
CA ARG A 142 -7.49 -6.62 2.13
C ARG A 142 -8.52 -7.58 2.70
N TRP A 143 -8.29 -8.89 2.51
CA TRP A 143 -9.19 -9.93 3.03
C TRP A 143 -9.29 -9.85 4.55
N ASN A 144 -8.16 -9.79 5.25
CA ASN A 144 -8.13 -9.71 6.70
C ASN A 144 -8.90 -8.50 7.23
N SER A 145 -8.78 -7.32 6.60
CA SER A 145 -9.51 -6.12 7.01
C SER A 145 -11.03 -6.26 6.84
N ILE A 146 -11.48 -6.90 5.76
CA ILE A 146 -12.90 -7.17 5.54
C ILE A 146 -13.40 -8.20 6.56
N GLU A 147 -12.64 -9.27 6.75
CA GLU A 147 -12.99 -10.36 7.66
C GLU A 147 -13.05 -9.89 9.11
N GLU A 148 -12.11 -9.04 9.54
CA GLU A 148 -12.12 -8.44 10.87
C GLU A 148 -13.37 -7.58 11.09
N LYS A 149 -13.80 -6.81 10.08
CA LYS A 149 -15.06 -6.04 10.15
C LYS A 149 -16.27 -6.97 10.28
N ARG A 150 -16.30 -8.08 9.53
CA ARG A 150 -17.35 -9.09 9.59
C ARG A 150 -17.43 -9.73 10.97
N ILE A 151 -16.30 -10.21 11.48
CA ILE A 151 -16.18 -10.81 12.82
C ILE A 151 -16.59 -9.80 13.90
N ASN A 152 -16.18 -8.55 13.80
CA ASN A 152 -16.55 -7.52 14.77
C ASN A 152 -18.06 -7.24 14.77
N GLN A 153 -18.71 -7.23 13.60
CA GLN A 153 -20.17 -7.09 13.51
C GLN A 153 -20.88 -8.30 14.13
N GLU A 154 -20.42 -9.51 13.82
CA GLU A 154 -20.93 -10.76 14.38
C GLU A 154 -20.77 -10.78 15.92
N ASN A 155 -19.60 -10.42 16.43
CA ASN A 155 -19.34 -10.32 17.87
C ASN A 155 -20.25 -9.29 18.55
N LYS A 156 -20.47 -8.13 17.93
CA LYS A 156 -21.40 -7.10 18.45
C LYS A 156 -22.83 -7.63 18.52
N LEU A 157 -23.28 -8.32 17.46
CA LEU A 157 -24.62 -8.90 17.42
C LEU A 157 -24.77 -10.01 18.46
N HIS A 158 -23.78 -10.90 18.58
CA HIS A 158 -23.78 -11.97 19.56
C HIS A 158 -23.81 -11.41 20.99
N ALA A 159 -22.99 -10.41 21.29
CA ALA A 159 -23.00 -9.75 22.60
C ALA A 159 -24.35 -9.09 22.92
N TYR A 160 -25.03 -8.52 21.92
CA TYR A 160 -26.37 -7.94 22.09
C TYR A 160 -27.42 -9.01 22.38
N LEU A 161 -27.43 -10.10 21.61
CA LEU A 161 -28.35 -11.23 21.83
C LEU A 161 -28.14 -11.88 23.20
N THR A 162 -26.90 -12.11 23.59
CA THR A 162 -26.58 -12.66 24.92
C THR A 162 -27.11 -11.76 26.04
N LYS A 163 -27.01 -10.42 25.90
CA LYS A 163 -27.59 -9.49 26.88
C LYS A 163 -29.11 -9.60 26.96
N LEU A 164 -29.81 -9.69 25.83
CA LEU A 164 -31.28 -9.86 25.80
C LEU A 164 -31.72 -11.17 26.46
N ILE A 165 -31.04 -12.28 26.13
CA ILE A 165 -31.34 -13.59 26.72
C ILE A 165 -31.13 -13.57 28.23
N LEU A 166 -30.05 -12.94 28.71
CA LEU A 166 -29.80 -12.79 30.14
C LEU A 166 -30.87 -11.93 30.83
N ALA A 167 -31.28 -10.82 30.21
CA ALA A 167 -32.32 -9.95 30.73
C ALA A 167 -33.70 -10.63 30.77
N GLU A 168 -34.06 -11.41 29.75
CA GLU A 168 -35.29 -12.19 29.71
C GLU A 168 -35.26 -13.33 30.73
N LYS A 169 -34.11 -14.00 30.87
CA LYS A 169 -33.89 -14.97 31.94
C LYS A 169 -34.11 -14.30 33.30
N GLU A 170 -33.41 -13.22 33.62
CA GLU A 170 -33.58 -12.49 34.89
C GLU A 170 -35.02 -12.04 35.13
N SER A 171 -35.73 -11.59 34.10
CA SER A 171 -37.16 -11.24 34.19
C SER A 171 -38.04 -12.46 34.48
N SER A 172 -37.74 -13.63 33.89
CA SER A 172 -38.42 -14.89 34.16
C SER A 172 -38.14 -15.44 35.56
N TRP A 173 -36.95 -15.20 36.14
CA TRP A 173 -36.63 -15.56 37.53
C TRP A 173 -37.09 -14.49 38.54
N GLY A 174 -37.32 -13.27 38.08
CA GLY A 174 -37.81 -12.13 38.86
C GLY A 174 -39.34 -12.05 38.95
N LEU A 175 -40.07 -12.76 38.10
CA LEU A 175 -41.49 -13.03 38.31
C LEU A 175 -41.61 -14.17 39.33
N PRO A 176 -42.19 -13.95 40.52
CA PRO A 176 -42.37 -15.04 41.47
C PRO A 176 -43.31 -16.08 40.84
N ASN A 177 -42.90 -17.36 40.89
CA ASN A 177 -43.75 -18.53 40.61
C ASN A 177 -45.03 -18.61 41.51
N HIS A 178 -45.30 -17.59 42.32
CA HIS A 178 -46.41 -17.54 43.27
C HIS A 178 -47.79 -17.61 42.63
N THR A 179 -47.96 -17.33 41.33
CA THR A 179 -49.30 -17.43 40.73
C THR A 179 -49.76 -18.87 40.52
N HIS A 180 -48.85 -19.84 40.38
CA HIS A 180 -49.26 -21.24 40.14
C HIS A 180 -49.35 -22.06 41.43
N GLU A 181 -48.45 -21.85 42.40
CA GLU A 181 -48.50 -22.56 43.69
C GLU A 181 -49.59 -22.02 44.62
N GLU A 182 -49.86 -20.71 44.67
CA GLU A 182 -50.96 -20.17 45.48
C GLU A 182 -52.35 -20.53 44.90
N ALA A 183 -52.46 -20.65 43.57
CA ALA A 183 -53.69 -21.09 42.92
C ALA A 183 -54.01 -22.56 43.21
N ILE A 184 -52.98 -23.43 43.20
CA ILE A 184 -53.13 -24.85 43.56
C ILE A 184 -53.44 -24.99 45.06
N GLY A 185 -52.76 -24.24 45.93
CA GLY A 185 -53.00 -24.28 47.38
C GLY A 185 -54.42 -23.84 47.79
N LYS A 186 -54.96 -22.79 47.16
CA LYS A 186 -56.34 -22.34 47.39
C LYS A 186 -57.38 -23.36 46.89
N HIS A 187 -57.12 -24.04 45.78
CA HIS A 187 -58.04 -25.06 45.26
C HIS A 187 -58.09 -26.30 46.16
N ILE A 188 -56.94 -26.73 46.69
CA ILE A 188 -56.84 -27.89 47.60
C ILE A 188 -57.49 -27.58 48.96
N SER A 189 -57.29 -26.38 49.53
CA SER A 189 -58.00 -25.97 50.75
C SER A 189 -59.52 -25.95 50.56
N SER A 190 -60.02 -25.44 49.43
CA SER A 190 -61.47 -25.46 49.11
C SER A 190 -62.05 -26.88 49.02
N LEU A 191 -61.27 -27.87 48.58
CA LEU A 191 -61.69 -29.27 48.49
C LEU A 191 -61.64 -30.00 49.84
N GLY A 192 -60.72 -29.62 50.73
CA GLY A 192 -60.58 -30.21 52.07
C GLY A 192 -61.71 -29.87 53.05
N TYR A 193 -62.30 -28.67 52.96
CA TYR A 193 -63.40 -28.26 53.84
C TYR A 193 -64.77 -28.86 53.48
N ALA A 194 -64.93 -29.43 52.28
CA ALA A 194 -66.20 -30.02 51.84
C ALA A 194 -66.41 -31.48 52.32
N PHE A 195 -65.42 -32.11 52.95
CA PHE A 195 -65.45 -33.53 53.30
C PHE A 195 -65.62 -33.81 54.81
N THR A 196 -65.73 -32.77 55.65
CA THR A 196 -65.81 -32.92 57.12
C THR A 196 -67.17 -32.56 57.73
N GLU A 197 -68.18 -32.21 56.93
CA GLU A 197 -69.57 -32.03 57.39
C GLU A 197 -70.50 -32.99 56.65
N SER A 198 -70.57 -34.24 57.11
CA SER A 198 -71.70 -35.15 56.88
C SER A 198 -71.75 -36.21 57.98
#